data_AF-A0A3M1XHL0-F1
#
_entry.id   AF-A0A3M1XHL0-F1
#
_cell.length_a   1.000
_cell.length_b   1.000
_cell.length_c   1.000
_cell.angle_alpha   90.00
_cell.angle_beta   90.00
_cell.angle_gamma   90.00
#
_symmetry.space_group_name_H-M   'P 1'
#
loop_
_entity.id
_entity.type
_entity.pdbx_description
1 polymer ?
#
loop_
_entity_poly.entity_id
_entity_poly.type
_entity_poly.pdbx_seq_one_letter_code
_entity_poly.pdbx_strand_id
1 'polypeptide(L)'
;MDVPASLPDRIRALIAQMSYQLYEKEHLMRLALLAAISGESMFLLGPPGVAKSMIARRLKFAFREARAFEYLMGKFSTPDEVFGPVSIRKLKEEDKYERLTDKYLPGAQIVFLDEIWKASPPIQNALLTVLNEKIYRNGEQEIDVQIRGLIAASNELPLAGEGLDALWDRFLLRMVVHNIEEDANFNLLLSLPSQPAYRDTVAEDLKISEEEYRSWQAGIDAVAMPRHILGLINYLRRRIRRRNEQAEPEAQMYVSDRRWRKIAQLLRTSAFLHEREEVHVIDTLLIADCIWNQLPQIEESQKLVLDAITTYGYRRLVRQEPLREELAQLQAEVDRETNHRYEVPVERLVPHYDKQNNLFYRLPGFWGENDAFLRQRDWEDLPEKGPRTLPLLEQVGGTFRPFRTYEVRRDEGFSLLIGDRRQGIETETQLEEKVEPRTPAPELVRIWNNQTQLLLQACAEMIEAVEARRVQDAPHLRHHLFLIDPPTSHILDSLEGLTQELLQLKLEIQKIRHHYESLATD
;
A
#
# COMPACT_ATOMS: atom_id res chain seq x y z
N MET A 1 3.81 -29.34 31.41
CA MET A 1 3.91 -28.36 30.32
C MET A 1 2.74 -27.45 30.51
N ASP A 2 3.00 -26.16 30.68
CA ASP A 2 1.94 -25.17 30.88
C ASP A 2 1.06 -25.12 29.66
N VAL A 3 -0.26 -25.20 29.87
CA VAL A 3 -1.25 -24.96 28.83
C VAL A 3 -0.97 -23.56 28.27
N PRO A 4 -0.79 -23.39 26.94
CA PRO A 4 -0.51 -22.07 26.38
C PRO A 4 -1.58 -21.08 26.80
N ALA A 5 -1.15 -19.93 27.32
CA ALA A 5 -2.01 -18.93 27.97
C ALA A 5 -2.97 -18.22 26.98
N SER A 6 -2.67 -18.27 25.68
CA SER A 6 -3.43 -17.64 24.60
C SER A 6 -3.41 -18.51 23.33
N LEU A 7 -4.41 -18.33 22.44
CA LEU A 7 -4.45 -18.99 21.13
C LEU A 7 -3.20 -18.67 20.27
N PRO A 8 -2.71 -17.42 20.18
CA PRO A 8 -1.52 -17.08 19.41
C PRO A 8 -0.27 -17.84 19.91
N ASP A 9 -0.12 -18.00 21.22
CA ASP A 9 1.00 -18.74 21.80
C ASP A 9 0.90 -20.24 21.50
N ARG A 10 -0.31 -20.80 21.53
CA ARG A 10 -0.57 -22.19 21.12
C ARG A 10 -0.18 -22.39 19.65
N ILE A 11 -0.62 -21.50 18.76
CA ILE A 11 -0.32 -21.59 17.33
C ILE A 11 1.17 -21.40 17.07
N ARG A 12 1.84 -20.49 17.77
CA ARG A 12 3.30 -20.30 17.69
C ARG A 12 4.05 -21.56 18.11
N ALA A 13 3.66 -22.17 19.24
CA ALA A 13 4.25 -23.43 19.72
C ALA A 13 4.01 -24.57 18.72
N LEU A 14 2.81 -24.65 18.15
CA LEU A 14 2.46 -25.63 17.13
C LEU A 14 3.33 -25.48 15.87
N ILE A 15 3.46 -24.25 15.35
CA ILE A 15 4.33 -23.93 14.20
C ILE A 15 5.78 -24.30 14.50
N ALA A 16 6.29 -23.97 15.70
CA ALA A 16 7.66 -24.29 16.09
C ALA A 16 7.92 -25.80 16.12
N GLN A 17 7.00 -26.59 16.67
CA GLN A 17 7.11 -28.05 16.72
C GLN A 17 6.99 -28.69 15.33
N MET A 18 6.13 -28.16 14.46
CA MET A 18 6.03 -28.61 13.07
C MET A 18 7.22 -28.18 12.22
N SER A 19 7.88 -27.07 12.56
CA SER A 19 9.04 -26.53 11.84
C SER A 19 10.38 -27.07 12.36
N TYR A 20 10.37 -27.92 13.39
CA TYR A 20 11.59 -28.49 13.96
C TYR A 20 12.43 -29.24 12.90
N GLN A 21 13.68 -28.83 12.63
CA GLN A 21 14.52 -29.37 11.55
C GLN A 21 14.01 -29.11 10.11
N LEU A 22 13.09 -28.16 9.92
CA LEU A 22 12.76 -27.57 8.61
C LEU A 22 13.53 -26.25 8.45
N TYR A 23 14.79 -26.34 8.02
CA TYR A 23 15.62 -25.15 7.82
C TYR A 23 15.14 -24.32 6.63
N GLU A 24 15.01 -23.00 6.83
CA GLU A 24 14.57 -22.02 5.80
C GLU A 24 13.18 -22.31 5.19
N LYS A 25 12.36 -23.14 5.85
CA LYS A 25 10.99 -23.49 5.41
C LYS A 25 9.92 -23.19 6.44
N GLU A 26 10.25 -22.45 7.50
CA GLU A 26 9.29 -22.07 8.54
C GLU A 26 8.13 -21.24 7.96
N HIS A 27 8.41 -20.29 7.06
CA HIS A 27 7.38 -19.49 6.41
C HIS A 27 6.34 -20.35 5.67
N LEU A 28 6.81 -21.38 4.96
CA LEU A 28 5.95 -22.31 4.24
C LEU A 28 5.06 -23.10 5.20
N MET A 29 5.59 -23.54 6.34
CA MET A 29 4.81 -24.24 7.35
C MET A 29 3.75 -23.32 7.99
N ARG A 30 4.11 -22.07 8.28
CA ARG A 30 3.19 -21.03 8.78
C ARG A 30 2.02 -20.82 7.82
N LEU A 31 2.29 -20.62 6.53
CA LEU A 31 1.26 -20.43 5.51
C LEU A 31 0.46 -21.70 5.22
N ALA A 32 1.09 -22.87 5.26
CA ALA A 32 0.40 -24.15 5.12
C ALA A 32 -0.61 -24.39 6.24
N LEU A 33 -0.24 -24.06 7.49
CA LEU A 33 -1.17 -24.09 8.62
C LEU A 33 -2.31 -23.09 8.45
N LEU A 34 -1.99 -21.85 8.03
CA LEU A 34 -3.01 -20.82 7.78
C LEU A 34 -4.00 -21.25 6.69
N ALA A 35 -3.51 -21.82 5.59
CA ALA A 35 -4.35 -22.38 4.52
C ALA A 35 -5.24 -23.51 5.04
N ALA A 36 -4.69 -24.43 5.84
CA ALA A 36 -5.43 -25.56 6.37
C ALA A 36 -6.51 -25.15 7.38
N ILE A 37 -6.26 -24.10 8.18
CA ILE A 37 -7.25 -23.56 9.12
C ILE A 37 -8.34 -22.79 8.37
N SER A 38 -8.00 -22.08 7.28
CA SER A 38 -8.98 -21.37 6.45
C SER A 38 -9.77 -22.29 5.51
N GLY A 39 -9.44 -23.59 5.44
CA GLY A 39 -10.07 -24.54 4.53
C GLY A 39 -9.62 -24.41 3.06
N GLU A 40 -8.54 -23.65 2.83
CA GLU A 40 -8.02 -23.28 1.52
C GLU A 40 -6.82 -24.14 1.10
N SER A 41 -6.48 -24.09 -0.18
CA SER A 41 -5.38 -24.85 -0.75
C SER A 41 -4.16 -24.00 -1.04
N MET A 42 -3.00 -24.66 -0.97
CA MET A 42 -1.68 -24.07 -1.19
C MET A 42 -0.97 -24.82 -2.32
N PHE A 43 -0.24 -24.08 -3.15
CA PHE A 43 0.63 -24.62 -4.19
C PHE A 43 2.09 -24.32 -3.90
N LEU A 44 2.94 -25.34 -4.09
CA LEU A 44 4.39 -25.28 -3.90
C LEU A 44 5.11 -25.49 -5.24
N LEU A 45 5.75 -24.44 -5.74
CA LEU A 45 6.64 -24.50 -6.90
C LEU A 45 8.08 -24.67 -6.43
N GLY A 46 8.81 -25.65 -6.95
CA GLY A 46 10.24 -25.75 -6.66
C GLY A 46 10.85 -27.03 -7.19
N PRO A 47 12.18 -27.19 -7.20
CA PRO A 47 12.83 -28.39 -7.72
C PRO A 47 12.51 -29.65 -6.85
N PRO A 48 12.76 -30.86 -7.36
CA PRO A 48 12.66 -32.07 -6.54
C PRO A 48 13.69 -32.04 -5.40
N GLY A 49 13.35 -32.60 -4.24
CA GLY A 49 14.26 -32.69 -3.09
C GLY A 49 14.20 -31.54 -2.08
N VAL A 50 13.42 -30.48 -2.33
CA VAL A 50 13.30 -29.31 -1.42
C VAL A 50 12.30 -29.48 -0.27
N ALA A 51 12.08 -30.73 0.18
CA ALA A 51 11.20 -31.07 1.29
C ALA A 51 9.70 -30.68 1.14
N LYS A 52 9.19 -30.51 -0.09
CA LYS A 52 7.76 -30.20 -0.37
C LYS A 52 6.80 -31.21 0.28
N SER A 53 7.07 -32.50 0.11
CA SER A 53 6.27 -33.57 0.73
C SER A 53 6.38 -33.58 2.26
N MET A 54 7.52 -33.16 2.82
CA MET A 54 7.70 -33.08 4.28
C MET A 54 6.78 -32.03 4.92
N ILE A 55 6.55 -30.90 4.24
CA ILE A 55 5.63 -29.86 4.72
C ILE A 55 4.21 -30.44 4.87
N ALA A 56 3.72 -31.10 3.83
CA ALA A 56 2.37 -31.66 3.86
C ALA A 56 2.22 -32.82 4.85
N ARG A 57 3.24 -33.67 4.99
CA ARG A 57 3.26 -34.74 5.99
C ARG A 57 3.22 -34.18 7.41
N ARG A 58 3.96 -33.10 7.70
CA ARG A 58 3.97 -32.49 9.02
C ARG A 58 2.71 -31.71 9.34
N LEU A 59 2.06 -31.11 8.33
CA LEU A 59 0.77 -30.45 8.50
C LEU A 59 -0.30 -31.40 9.07
N LYS A 60 -0.22 -32.70 8.77
CA LYS A 60 -1.09 -33.72 9.38
C LYS A 60 -1.06 -33.68 10.91
N PHE A 61 0.12 -33.48 11.50
CA PHE A 61 0.30 -33.48 12.96
C PHE A 61 -0.30 -32.24 13.63
N ALA A 62 -0.72 -31.22 12.86
CA ALA A 62 -1.46 -30.08 13.39
C ALA A 62 -2.84 -30.46 13.95
N PHE A 63 -3.42 -31.56 13.48
CA PHE A 63 -4.79 -31.94 13.75
C PHE A 63 -4.88 -33.28 14.47
N ARG A 64 -5.79 -33.41 15.44
CA ARG A 64 -6.07 -34.69 16.09
C ARG A 64 -6.71 -35.67 15.11
N GLU A 65 -6.19 -36.89 15.09
CA GLU A 65 -6.69 -38.03 14.30
C GLU A 65 -6.86 -37.77 12.79
N ALA A 66 -6.17 -36.76 12.24
CA ALA A 66 -6.29 -36.44 10.83
C ALA A 66 -5.68 -37.55 9.96
N ARG A 67 -6.40 -37.94 8.91
CA ARG A 67 -5.94 -38.83 7.86
C ARG A 67 -5.25 -38.00 6.80
N ALA A 68 -4.05 -38.43 6.42
CA ALA A 68 -3.32 -37.84 5.31
C ALA A 68 -3.39 -38.76 4.10
N PHE A 69 -3.60 -38.17 2.93
CA PHE A 69 -3.48 -38.84 1.64
C PHE A 69 -2.35 -38.18 0.86
N GLU A 70 -1.42 -38.99 0.37
CA GLU A 70 -0.28 -38.56 -0.42
C GLU A 70 -0.25 -39.36 -1.72
N TYR A 71 -0.12 -38.65 -2.85
CA TYR A 71 -0.05 -39.28 -4.16
C TYR A 71 0.79 -38.46 -5.13
N LEU A 72 1.63 -39.15 -5.91
CA LEU A 72 2.44 -38.59 -6.98
C LEU A 72 1.70 -38.77 -8.30
N MET A 73 1.33 -37.66 -8.94
CA MET A 73 0.61 -37.69 -10.21
C MET A 73 1.54 -38.06 -11.37
N GLY A 74 1.09 -38.99 -12.20
CA GLY A 74 1.68 -39.34 -13.47
C GLY A 74 0.68 -39.24 -14.60
N LYS A 75 1.18 -39.20 -15.85
CA LYS A 75 0.33 -39.12 -17.05
C LYS A 75 -0.66 -40.29 -17.20
N PHE A 76 -0.37 -41.41 -16.53
CA PHE A 76 -1.18 -42.62 -16.54
C PHE A 76 -1.94 -42.84 -15.23
N SER A 77 -1.90 -41.88 -14.29
CA SER A 77 -2.64 -41.97 -13.04
C SER A 77 -4.14 -42.10 -13.32
N THR A 78 -4.73 -43.11 -12.69
CA THR A 78 -6.15 -43.42 -12.84
C THR A 78 -6.97 -42.85 -11.67
N PRO A 79 -8.25 -42.54 -11.88
CA PRO A 79 -9.15 -42.15 -10.79
C PRO A 79 -9.24 -43.20 -9.67
N ASP A 80 -9.04 -44.48 -9.98
CA ASP A 80 -9.05 -45.58 -8.99
C ASP A 80 -7.94 -45.47 -7.95
N GLU A 81 -6.79 -44.95 -8.33
CA GLU A 81 -5.65 -44.77 -7.44
C GLU A 81 -5.82 -43.55 -6.52
N VAL A 82 -6.54 -42.52 -6.98
CA VAL A 82 -6.69 -41.25 -6.26
C VAL A 82 -7.96 -41.23 -5.41
N PHE A 83 -9.08 -41.68 -5.96
CA PHE A 83 -10.40 -41.63 -5.32
C PHE A 83 -10.87 -42.99 -4.79
N GLY A 84 -10.11 -44.06 -5.07
CA GLY A 84 -10.37 -45.39 -4.59
C GLY A 84 -10.99 -46.31 -5.65
N PRO A 85 -10.70 -47.62 -5.58
CA PRO A 85 -11.15 -48.59 -6.58
C PRO A 85 -12.66 -48.81 -6.49
N VAL A 86 -13.26 -49.20 -7.62
CA VAL A 86 -14.67 -49.59 -7.68
C VAL A 86 -14.90 -50.86 -6.84
N SER A 87 -15.94 -50.85 -6.03
CA SER A 87 -16.35 -51.99 -5.23
C SER A 87 -16.96 -53.08 -6.11
N ILE A 88 -16.20 -54.14 -6.36
CA ILE A 88 -16.66 -55.31 -7.14
C ILE A 88 -17.89 -55.96 -6.49
N ARG A 89 -17.99 -55.94 -5.15
CA ARG A 89 -19.16 -56.48 -4.43
C ARG A 89 -20.42 -55.69 -4.74
N LYS A 90 -20.38 -54.37 -4.59
CA LYS A 90 -21.55 -53.51 -4.85
C LYS A 90 -21.95 -53.52 -6.33
N LEU A 91 -20.98 -53.59 -7.23
CA LEU A 91 -21.25 -53.72 -8.67
C LEU A 91 -21.91 -55.06 -9.00
N LYS A 92 -21.45 -56.17 -8.41
CA LYS A 92 -21.95 -57.51 -8.72
C LYS A 92 -23.27 -57.86 -8.03
N GLU A 93 -23.48 -57.38 -6.81
CA GLU A 93 -24.61 -57.76 -5.95
C GLU A 93 -25.74 -56.71 -5.97
N GLU A 94 -25.41 -55.42 -6.15
CA GLU A 94 -26.37 -54.31 -6.09
C GLU A 94 -26.49 -53.52 -7.40
N ASP A 95 -25.73 -53.88 -8.45
CA ASP A 95 -25.63 -53.13 -9.73
C ASP A 95 -25.26 -51.64 -9.56
N LYS A 96 -24.53 -51.32 -8.48
CA LYS A 96 -24.11 -49.95 -8.13
C LYS A 96 -22.64 -49.71 -8.43
N TYR A 97 -22.35 -48.66 -9.18
CA TYR A 97 -20.99 -48.20 -9.47
C TYR A 97 -20.48 -47.28 -8.35
N GLU A 98 -20.02 -47.87 -7.24
CA GLU A 98 -19.50 -47.14 -6.07
C GLU A 98 -18.05 -47.49 -5.76
N ARG A 99 -17.24 -46.50 -5.39
CA ARG A 99 -15.82 -46.58 -5.04
C ARG A 99 -15.60 -46.73 -3.53
N LEU A 100 -14.52 -47.40 -3.16
CA LEU A 100 -14.05 -47.52 -1.77
C LEU A 100 -13.19 -46.30 -1.40
N THR A 101 -13.78 -45.30 -0.73
CA THR A 101 -13.17 -43.97 -0.57
C THR A 101 -12.42 -43.75 0.76
N ASP A 102 -12.62 -44.60 1.77
CA ASP A 102 -12.19 -44.35 3.17
C ASP A 102 -10.67 -44.11 3.36
N LYS A 103 -9.84 -44.73 2.51
CA LYS A 103 -8.37 -44.64 2.56
C LYS A 103 -7.78 -43.76 1.46
N TYR A 104 -8.63 -43.09 0.70
CA TYR A 104 -8.28 -42.31 -0.47
C TYR A 104 -8.62 -40.84 -0.24
N LEU A 105 -8.43 -40.02 -1.26
CA LEU A 105 -8.63 -38.57 -1.20
C LEU A 105 -9.96 -38.16 -0.54
N PRO A 106 -11.14 -38.74 -0.86
CA PRO A 106 -12.39 -38.30 -0.26
C PRO A 106 -12.51 -38.56 1.25
N GLY A 107 -11.75 -39.52 1.78
CA GLY A 107 -11.72 -39.87 3.20
C GLY A 107 -10.62 -39.16 4.01
N ALA A 108 -9.80 -38.32 3.38
CA ALA A 108 -8.65 -37.66 4.00
C ALA A 108 -8.93 -36.20 4.37
N GLN A 109 -8.41 -35.75 5.50
CA GLN A 109 -8.49 -34.34 5.93
C GLN A 109 -7.33 -33.51 5.40
N ILE A 110 -6.14 -34.12 5.23
CA ILE A 110 -4.95 -33.48 4.68
C ILE A 110 -4.55 -34.21 3.40
N VAL A 111 -4.43 -33.47 2.30
CA VAL A 111 -4.16 -34.05 0.98
C VAL A 111 -2.89 -33.42 0.40
N PHE A 112 -1.95 -34.27 -0.03
CA PHE A 112 -0.75 -33.87 -0.75
C PHE A 112 -0.73 -34.49 -2.15
N LEU A 113 -0.70 -33.65 -3.17
CA LEU A 113 -0.63 -34.06 -4.57
C LEU A 113 0.66 -33.52 -5.20
N ASP A 114 1.61 -34.41 -5.48
CA ASP A 114 2.86 -34.03 -6.14
C ASP A 114 2.70 -34.16 -7.67
N GLU A 115 3.45 -33.33 -8.42
CA GLU A 115 3.38 -33.25 -9.89
C GLU A 115 1.97 -33.00 -10.43
N ILE A 116 1.20 -32.13 -9.79
CA ILE A 116 -0.24 -31.93 -10.04
C ILE A 116 -0.61 -31.68 -11.51
N TRP A 117 0.27 -31.06 -12.30
CA TRP A 117 0.03 -30.77 -13.71
C TRP A 117 0.08 -32.01 -14.62
N LYS A 118 0.64 -33.11 -14.14
CA LYS A 118 0.66 -34.40 -14.86
C LYS A 118 -0.60 -35.23 -14.65
N ALA A 119 -1.56 -34.74 -13.87
CA ALA A 119 -2.83 -35.42 -13.62
C ALA A 119 -3.64 -35.61 -14.91
N SER A 120 -4.31 -36.74 -15.06
CA SER A 120 -5.18 -37.01 -16.20
C SER A 120 -6.46 -36.15 -16.16
N PRO A 121 -7.08 -35.80 -17.31
CA PRO A 121 -8.29 -34.95 -17.34
C PRO A 121 -9.44 -35.42 -16.44
N PRO A 122 -9.73 -36.72 -16.28
CA PRO A 122 -10.75 -37.18 -15.33
C PRO A 122 -10.42 -36.84 -13.87
N ILE A 123 -9.15 -36.92 -13.48
CA ILE A 123 -8.68 -36.56 -12.14
C ILE A 123 -8.82 -35.05 -11.95
N GLN A 124 -8.41 -34.24 -12.93
CA GLN A 124 -8.52 -32.79 -12.88
C GLN A 124 -9.98 -32.33 -12.65
N ASN A 125 -10.93 -32.89 -13.41
CA ASN A 125 -12.35 -32.56 -13.27
C ASN A 125 -12.91 -32.94 -11.89
N ALA A 126 -12.57 -34.13 -11.39
CA ALA A 126 -12.98 -34.54 -10.05
C ALA A 126 -12.37 -33.64 -8.96
N LEU A 127 -11.09 -33.25 -9.10
CA LEU A 127 -10.43 -32.33 -8.18
C LEU A 127 -11.07 -30.94 -8.20
N LEU A 128 -11.55 -30.45 -9.36
CA LEU A 128 -12.25 -29.17 -9.45
C LEU A 128 -13.54 -29.17 -8.61
N THR A 129 -14.30 -30.27 -8.63
CA THR A 129 -15.51 -30.45 -7.80
C THR A 129 -15.14 -30.53 -6.33
N VAL A 130 -14.16 -31.36 -5.97
CA VAL A 130 -13.72 -31.51 -4.57
C VAL A 130 -13.16 -30.20 -4.00
N LEU A 131 -12.39 -29.44 -4.78
CA LEU A 131 -11.86 -28.14 -4.35
C LEU A 131 -12.91 -27.02 -4.33
N ASN A 132 -14.02 -27.14 -5.07
CA ASN A 132 -15.07 -26.11 -5.10
C ASN A 132 -16.13 -26.34 -4.05
N GLU A 133 -16.75 -27.51 -4.15
CA GLU A 133 -18.00 -27.87 -3.47
C GLU A 133 -17.70 -28.67 -2.22
N LYS A 134 -16.45 -29.12 -2.03
CA LYS A 134 -16.08 -30.09 -0.99
C LYS A 134 -16.94 -31.34 -1.09
N ILE A 135 -17.37 -31.70 -2.30
CA ILE A 135 -18.20 -32.88 -2.58
C ILE A 135 -17.47 -33.77 -3.58
N TYR A 136 -17.56 -35.08 -3.38
CA TYR A 136 -17.15 -36.10 -4.33
C TYR A 136 -18.36 -36.92 -4.78
N ARG A 137 -18.57 -37.00 -6.10
CA ARG A 137 -19.65 -37.81 -6.70
C ARG A 137 -19.19 -39.25 -6.86
N ASN A 138 -19.73 -40.13 -6.04
CA ASN A 138 -19.44 -41.55 -6.03
C ASN A 138 -20.62 -42.35 -6.62
N GLY A 139 -20.67 -42.43 -7.95
CA GLY A 139 -21.82 -42.99 -8.65
C GLY A 139 -23.04 -42.10 -8.48
N GLU A 140 -24.10 -42.63 -7.85
CA GLU A 140 -25.33 -41.89 -7.54
C GLU A 140 -25.27 -41.12 -6.21
N GLN A 141 -24.23 -41.34 -5.39
CA GLN A 141 -24.10 -40.72 -4.08
C GLN A 141 -23.17 -39.51 -4.13
N GLU A 142 -23.52 -38.47 -3.37
CA GLU A 142 -22.64 -37.34 -3.09
C GLU A 142 -22.04 -37.52 -1.70
N ILE A 143 -20.71 -37.55 -1.62
CA ILE A 143 -19.95 -37.68 -0.37
C ILE A 143 -19.36 -36.32 -0.03
N ASP A 144 -19.63 -35.84 1.18
CA ASP A 144 -18.99 -34.64 1.72
C ASP A 144 -17.52 -34.94 2.08
N VAL A 145 -16.63 -34.12 1.55
CA VAL A 145 -15.18 -34.27 1.62
C VAL A 145 -14.62 -33.24 2.59
N GLN A 146 -14.29 -33.70 3.79
CA GLN A 146 -13.81 -32.87 4.89
C GLN A 146 -12.32 -32.50 4.79
N ILE A 147 -11.84 -32.11 3.60
CA ILE A 147 -10.47 -31.66 3.41
C ILE A 147 -10.29 -30.29 4.07
N ARG A 148 -9.46 -30.29 5.12
CA ARG A 148 -9.01 -29.11 5.87
C ARG A 148 -7.89 -28.41 5.11
N GLY A 149 -6.88 -29.16 4.66
CA GLY A 149 -5.73 -28.62 3.93
C GLY A 149 -5.39 -29.46 2.70
N LEU A 150 -5.22 -28.78 1.56
CA LEU A 150 -4.69 -29.41 0.34
C LEU A 150 -3.44 -28.67 -0.11
N ILE A 151 -2.34 -29.41 -0.20
CA ILE A 151 -1.07 -28.92 -0.72
C ILE A 151 -0.80 -29.63 -2.04
N ALA A 152 -0.67 -28.86 -3.12
CA ALA A 152 -0.20 -29.37 -4.39
C ALA A 152 1.24 -28.91 -4.63
N ALA A 153 2.03 -29.74 -5.29
CA ALA A 153 3.40 -29.43 -5.64
C ALA A 153 3.68 -29.71 -7.13
N SER A 154 4.63 -28.96 -7.68
CA SER A 154 5.16 -29.19 -9.03
C SER A 154 6.54 -28.54 -9.16
N ASN A 155 7.32 -28.99 -10.14
CA ASN A 155 8.57 -28.34 -10.52
C ASN A 155 8.36 -27.25 -11.60
N GLU A 156 7.21 -27.24 -12.25
CA GLU A 156 6.85 -26.30 -13.32
C GLU A 156 5.47 -25.65 -13.09
N LEU A 157 5.24 -24.53 -13.76
CA LEU A 157 3.93 -23.89 -13.85
C LEU A 157 3.11 -24.55 -14.98
N PRO A 158 1.77 -24.49 -14.94
CA PRO A 158 0.94 -25.09 -15.99
C PRO A 158 1.18 -24.38 -17.33
N LEU A 159 1.24 -25.15 -18.41
CA LEU A 159 1.38 -24.59 -19.76
C LEU A 159 0.05 -23.98 -20.22
N ALA A 160 0.13 -22.86 -20.94
CA ALA A 160 -1.04 -22.20 -21.50
C ALA A 160 -1.75 -23.12 -22.49
N GLY A 161 -3.09 -23.25 -22.36
CA GLY A 161 -3.91 -24.05 -23.27
C GLY A 161 -4.15 -25.50 -22.86
N GLU A 162 -3.58 -25.98 -21.74
CA GLU A 162 -3.83 -27.34 -21.23
C GLU A 162 -5.12 -27.48 -20.40
N GLY A 163 -5.90 -26.39 -20.24
CA GLY A 163 -7.13 -26.38 -19.43
C GLY A 163 -6.87 -26.41 -17.92
N LEU A 164 -5.60 -26.33 -17.50
CA LEU A 164 -5.17 -26.35 -16.10
C LEU A 164 -5.40 -25.00 -15.37
N ASP A 165 -5.74 -23.94 -16.10
CA ASP A 165 -5.99 -22.60 -15.53
C ASP A 165 -7.11 -22.62 -14.49
N ALA A 166 -8.14 -23.43 -14.74
CA ALA A 166 -9.26 -23.58 -13.82
C ALA A 166 -8.82 -24.18 -12.48
N LEU A 167 -7.87 -25.13 -12.52
CA LEU A 167 -7.29 -25.76 -11.33
C LEU A 167 -6.28 -24.83 -10.66
N TRP A 168 -5.48 -24.10 -11.46
CA TRP A 168 -4.53 -23.11 -10.97
C TRP A 168 -5.21 -22.02 -10.14
N ASP A 169 -6.37 -21.51 -10.58
CA ASP A 169 -7.16 -20.53 -9.82
C ASP A 169 -7.68 -21.08 -8.48
N ARG A 170 -7.69 -22.41 -8.28
CA ARG A 170 -8.16 -23.02 -7.03
C ARG A 170 -7.14 -22.95 -5.91
N PHE A 171 -5.86 -22.84 -6.25
CA PHE A 171 -4.79 -22.69 -5.26
C PHE A 171 -4.68 -21.23 -4.86
N LEU A 172 -5.16 -20.94 -3.65
CA LEU A 172 -5.20 -19.59 -3.11
C LEU A 172 -3.78 -19.10 -2.82
N LEU A 173 -3.03 -19.84 -2.01
CA LEU A 173 -1.66 -19.50 -1.63
C LEU A 173 -0.67 -20.17 -2.60
N ARG A 174 0.31 -19.41 -3.07
CA ARG A 174 1.29 -19.87 -4.05
C ARG A 174 2.67 -19.49 -3.60
N MET A 175 3.51 -20.49 -3.35
CA MET A 175 4.85 -20.29 -2.81
C MET A 175 5.90 -20.93 -3.70
N VAL A 176 7.03 -20.24 -3.81
CA VAL A 176 8.25 -20.78 -4.42
C VAL A 176 9.14 -21.35 -3.31
N VAL A 177 9.64 -22.55 -3.53
CA VAL A 177 10.48 -23.29 -2.59
C VAL A 177 11.85 -23.48 -3.21
N HIS A 178 12.84 -22.82 -2.64
CA HIS A 178 14.23 -22.91 -3.05
C HIS A 178 14.98 -23.99 -2.25
N ASN A 179 16.20 -24.32 -2.67
CA ASN A 179 17.13 -25.09 -1.83
C ASN A 179 17.51 -24.27 -0.58
N ILE A 180 18.22 -24.90 0.36
CA ILE A 180 18.81 -24.17 1.49
C ILE A 180 19.91 -23.28 0.94
N GLU A 181 19.87 -22.00 1.28
CA GLU A 181 20.81 -20.98 0.80
C GLU A 181 21.91 -20.69 1.82
N GLU A 182 21.60 -20.69 3.13
CA GLU A 182 22.61 -20.40 4.15
C GLU A 182 23.47 -21.63 4.48
N ASP A 183 24.79 -21.44 4.40
CA ASP A 183 25.78 -22.48 4.74
C ASP A 183 25.61 -23.02 6.16
N ALA A 184 25.21 -22.16 7.11
CA ALA A 184 24.98 -22.57 8.50
C ALA A 184 23.81 -23.57 8.61
N ASN A 185 22.69 -23.25 7.96
CA ASN A 185 21.52 -24.12 7.90
C ASN A 185 21.82 -25.42 7.13
N PHE A 186 22.62 -25.32 6.08
CA PHE A 186 23.06 -26.48 5.30
C PHE A 186 23.93 -27.42 6.14
N ASN A 187 24.90 -26.89 6.87
CA ASN A 187 25.75 -27.67 7.78
C ASN A 187 24.94 -28.35 8.89
N LEU A 188 23.94 -27.65 9.44
CA LEU A 188 23.01 -28.22 10.41
C LEU A 188 22.21 -29.38 9.81
N LEU A 189 21.68 -29.24 8.59
CA LEU A 189 21.00 -30.32 7.87
C LEU A 189 21.91 -31.55 7.72
N LEU A 190 23.15 -31.36 7.29
CA LEU A 190 24.12 -32.45 7.10
C LEU A 190 24.53 -33.14 8.41
N SER A 191 24.48 -32.41 9.52
CA SER A 191 24.86 -32.91 10.85
C SER A 191 23.73 -33.66 11.55
N LEU A 192 22.51 -33.66 10.99
CA LEU A 192 21.38 -34.35 11.59
C LEU A 192 21.56 -35.88 11.49
N PRO A 193 21.40 -36.62 12.59
CA PRO A 193 21.32 -38.07 12.51
C PRO A 193 20.08 -38.45 11.69
N SER A 194 20.16 -39.56 10.95
CA SER A 194 19.06 -40.08 10.15
C SER A 194 17.88 -40.46 11.07
N GLN A 195 16.98 -39.52 11.31
CA GLN A 195 15.76 -39.74 12.08
C GLN A 195 14.61 -40.09 11.14
N PRO A 196 13.64 -40.91 11.58
CA PRO A 196 12.46 -41.17 10.78
C PRO A 196 11.67 -39.86 10.59
N ALA A 197 11.57 -39.41 9.34
CA ALA A 197 10.79 -38.22 8.94
C ALA A 197 9.29 -38.27 9.31
N TYR A 198 8.81 -39.40 9.83
CA TYR A 198 7.44 -39.69 10.22
C TYR A 198 7.17 -39.57 11.73
N ARG A 199 8.15 -39.16 12.53
CA ARG A 199 7.92 -39.01 13.96
C ARG A 199 7.00 -37.83 14.20
N ASP A 200 5.92 -38.08 14.93
CA ASP A 200 5.07 -37.02 15.43
C ASP A 200 5.86 -36.17 16.42
N THR A 201 6.15 -34.94 16.03
CA THR A 201 6.88 -33.97 16.85
C THR A 201 5.95 -33.07 17.65
N VAL A 202 4.63 -33.21 17.46
CA VAL A 202 3.63 -32.29 18.00
C VAL A 202 2.98 -32.88 19.24
N ALA A 203 2.97 -32.11 20.33
CA ALA A 203 2.31 -32.50 21.57
C ALA A 203 0.78 -32.51 21.43
N GLU A 204 0.11 -33.50 22.04
CA GLU A 204 -1.35 -33.73 21.91
C GLU A 204 -2.23 -32.56 22.37
N ASP A 205 -1.75 -31.76 23.31
CA ASP A 205 -2.38 -30.55 23.83
C ASP A 205 -2.36 -29.39 22.82
N LEU A 206 -1.39 -29.36 21.90
CA LEU A 206 -1.31 -28.34 20.87
C LEU A 206 -2.18 -28.66 19.65
N LYS A 207 -2.43 -29.94 19.37
CA LYS A 207 -3.19 -30.40 18.21
C LYS A 207 -4.62 -29.88 18.21
N ILE A 208 -5.11 -29.54 17.03
CA ILE A 208 -6.45 -28.98 16.81
C ILE A 208 -7.46 -30.12 16.66
N SER A 209 -8.47 -30.15 17.52
CA SER A 209 -9.58 -31.11 17.42
C SER A 209 -10.61 -30.71 16.35
N GLU A 210 -11.50 -31.63 15.97
CA GLU A 210 -12.56 -31.35 15.00
C GLU A 210 -13.58 -30.34 15.53
N GLU A 211 -13.93 -30.43 16.81
CA GLU A 211 -14.85 -29.50 17.48
C GLU A 211 -14.27 -28.08 17.51
N GLU A 212 -12.99 -27.95 17.87
CA GLU A 212 -12.28 -26.67 17.83
C GLU A 212 -12.23 -26.12 16.40
N TYR A 213 -11.86 -26.93 15.42
CA TYR A 213 -11.80 -26.50 14.02
C TYR A 213 -13.15 -25.94 13.54
N ARG A 214 -14.26 -26.63 13.84
CA ARG A 214 -15.61 -26.16 13.48
C ARG A 214 -15.98 -24.87 14.21
N SER A 215 -15.66 -24.77 15.51
CA SER A 215 -15.88 -23.55 16.28
C SER A 215 -15.08 -22.38 15.73
N TRP A 216 -13.85 -22.63 15.28
CA TRP A 216 -13.00 -21.59 14.70
C TRP A 216 -13.54 -21.09 13.37
N GLN A 217 -14.13 -21.93 12.52
CA GLN A 217 -14.77 -21.46 11.28
C GLN A 217 -15.82 -20.38 11.54
N ALA A 218 -16.69 -20.59 12.55
CA ALA A 218 -17.69 -19.61 12.93
C ALA A 218 -17.07 -18.33 13.50
N GLY A 219 -16.00 -18.44 14.29
CA GLY A 219 -15.25 -17.30 14.82
C GLY A 219 -14.54 -16.50 13.72
N ILE A 220 -13.95 -17.16 12.73
CA ILE A 220 -13.31 -16.53 11.57
C ILE A 220 -14.33 -15.73 10.77
N ASP A 221 -15.52 -16.26 10.53
CA ASP A 221 -16.59 -15.56 9.81
C ASP A 221 -17.09 -14.32 10.55
N ALA A 222 -17.00 -14.30 11.88
CA ALA A 222 -17.39 -13.17 12.72
C ALA A 222 -16.38 -12.01 12.72
N VAL A 223 -15.12 -12.24 12.30
CA VAL A 223 -14.09 -11.19 12.27
C VAL A 223 -14.48 -10.07 11.31
N ALA A 224 -14.49 -8.84 11.83
CA ALA A 224 -14.83 -7.65 11.09
C ALA A 224 -13.77 -7.33 10.02
N MET A 225 -14.26 -6.88 8.86
CA MET A 225 -13.42 -6.33 7.79
C MET A 225 -13.62 -4.81 7.74
N PRO A 226 -12.71 -4.02 8.33
CA PRO A 226 -12.86 -2.57 8.38
C PRO A 226 -12.94 -1.94 6.99
N ARG A 227 -13.64 -0.79 6.90
CA ARG A 227 -13.83 -0.07 5.62
C ARG A 227 -12.51 0.33 4.96
N HIS A 228 -11.48 0.67 5.73
CA HIS A 228 -10.17 1.03 5.19
C HIS A 228 -9.48 -0.17 4.52
N ILE A 229 -9.59 -1.39 5.08
CA ILE A 229 -9.11 -2.63 4.46
C ILE A 229 -9.87 -2.95 3.17
N LEU A 230 -11.20 -2.83 3.17
CA LEU A 230 -12.00 -3.02 1.95
C LEU A 230 -11.64 -1.98 0.87
N GLY A 231 -11.37 -0.74 1.26
CA GLY A 231 -10.88 0.29 0.37
C GLY A 231 -9.51 -0.04 -0.21
N LEU A 232 -8.58 -0.57 0.59
CA LEU A 232 -7.26 -1.02 0.15
C LEU A 232 -7.37 -2.17 -0.87
N ILE A 233 -8.21 -3.17 -0.60
CA ILE A 233 -8.47 -4.28 -1.54
C ILE A 233 -9.04 -3.75 -2.86
N ASN A 234 -9.99 -2.80 -2.80
CA ASN A 234 -10.53 -2.16 -4.00
C ASN A 234 -9.47 -1.36 -4.76
N TYR A 235 -8.57 -0.67 -4.06
CA TYR A 235 -7.45 0.04 -4.66
C TYR A 235 -6.49 -0.91 -5.37
N LEU A 236 -6.12 -2.02 -4.72
CA LEU A 236 -5.31 -3.09 -5.30
C LEU A 236 -5.95 -3.67 -6.56
N ARG A 237 -7.24 -4.01 -6.50
CA ARG A 237 -7.99 -4.53 -7.66
C ARG A 237 -7.95 -3.55 -8.85
N ARG A 238 -8.09 -2.24 -8.60
CA ARG A 238 -7.99 -1.21 -9.66
C ARG A 238 -6.58 -1.08 -10.20
N ARG A 239 -5.56 -1.14 -9.34
CA ARG A 239 -4.14 -1.09 -9.73
C ARG A 239 -3.78 -2.28 -10.62
N ILE A 240 -4.16 -3.49 -10.23
CA ILE A 240 -3.95 -4.72 -11.01
C ILE A 240 -4.64 -4.60 -12.37
N ARG A 241 -5.88 -4.10 -12.41
CA ARG A 241 -6.61 -3.89 -13.68
C ARG A 241 -5.89 -2.92 -14.62
N ARG A 242 -5.49 -1.74 -14.12
CA ARG A 242 -4.73 -0.76 -14.91
C ARG A 242 -3.40 -1.31 -15.42
N ARG A 243 -2.72 -2.10 -14.58
CA ARG A 243 -1.50 -2.80 -14.98
C ARG A 243 -1.78 -3.82 -16.08
N ASN A 244 -2.87 -4.59 -15.99
CA ASN A 244 -3.22 -5.60 -16.99
C ASN A 244 -3.63 -4.96 -18.33
N GLU A 245 -4.15 -3.75 -18.33
CA GLU A 245 -4.45 -2.98 -19.56
C GLU A 245 -3.17 -2.62 -20.34
N GLN A 246 -2.02 -2.55 -19.67
CA GLN A 246 -0.72 -2.23 -20.26
C GLN A 246 0.15 -3.47 -20.52
N ALA A 247 -0.25 -4.62 -19.97
CA ALA A 247 0.50 -5.87 -20.07
C ALA A 247 0.07 -6.69 -21.30
N GLU A 248 1.00 -7.46 -21.85
CA GLU A 248 0.68 -8.47 -22.87
C GLU A 248 -0.33 -9.50 -22.31
N PRO A 249 -1.18 -10.12 -23.15
CA PRO A 249 -2.20 -11.08 -22.70
C PRO A 249 -1.64 -12.21 -21.82
N GLU A 250 -0.45 -12.71 -22.14
CA GLU A 250 0.22 -13.78 -21.40
C GLU A 250 0.80 -13.30 -20.05
N ALA A 251 1.04 -12.00 -19.90
CA ALA A 251 1.61 -11.40 -18.69
C ALA A 251 0.54 -10.82 -17.73
N GLN A 252 -0.75 -11.03 -18.01
CA GLN A 252 -1.83 -10.50 -17.19
C GLN A 252 -1.91 -11.22 -15.82
N MET A 253 -2.00 -10.43 -14.76
CA MET A 253 -2.32 -10.93 -13.42
C MET A 253 -3.85 -11.08 -13.32
N TYR A 254 -4.38 -12.21 -13.76
CA TYR A 254 -5.79 -12.53 -13.56
C TYR A 254 -6.06 -12.91 -12.10
N VAL A 255 -7.01 -12.21 -11.48
CA VAL A 255 -7.51 -12.48 -10.12
C VAL A 255 -9.03 -12.47 -10.17
N SER A 256 -9.65 -13.63 -9.96
CA SER A 256 -11.10 -13.78 -9.98
C SER A 256 -11.78 -13.16 -8.75
N ASP A 257 -13.04 -12.75 -8.87
CA ASP A 257 -13.85 -12.26 -7.72
C ASP A 257 -13.97 -13.32 -6.63
N ARG A 258 -14.00 -14.60 -7.02
CA ARG A 258 -13.94 -15.74 -6.10
C ARG A 258 -12.65 -15.76 -5.30
N ARG A 259 -11.50 -15.53 -5.96
CA ARG A 259 -10.22 -15.46 -5.25
C ARG A 259 -10.22 -14.33 -4.24
N TRP A 260 -10.74 -13.15 -4.58
CA TRP A 260 -10.86 -12.04 -3.61
C TRP A 260 -11.69 -12.41 -2.37
N ARG A 261 -12.78 -13.15 -2.54
CA ARG A 261 -13.57 -13.66 -1.41
C ARG A 261 -12.77 -14.61 -0.53
N LYS A 262 -11.98 -15.50 -1.13
CA LYS A 262 -11.12 -16.45 -0.40
C LYS A 262 -9.94 -15.77 0.29
N ILE A 263 -9.34 -14.77 -0.35
CA ILE A 263 -8.33 -13.89 0.25
C ILE A 263 -8.92 -13.24 1.50
N ALA A 264 -10.12 -12.66 1.42
CA ALA A 264 -10.76 -12.05 2.60
C ALA A 264 -10.94 -13.06 3.75
N GLN A 265 -11.30 -14.31 3.45
CA GLN A 265 -11.39 -15.37 4.46
C GLN A 265 -10.03 -15.70 5.08
N LEU A 266 -8.97 -15.76 4.27
CA LEU A 266 -7.60 -15.97 4.74
C LEU A 266 -7.15 -14.84 5.68
N LEU A 267 -7.46 -13.58 5.34
CA LEU A 267 -7.15 -12.42 6.19
C LEU A 267 -7.89 -12.46 7.53
N ARG A 268 -9.19 -12.83 7.51
CA ARG A 268 -9.95 -13.05 8.75
C ARG A 268 -9.36 -14.17 9.59
N THR A 269 -8.91 -15.25 8.96
CA THR A 269 -8.26 -16.36 9.65
C THR A 269 -6.97 -15.91 10.33
N SER A 270 -6.15 -15.12 9.63
CA SER A 270 -4.95 -14.51 10.22
C SER A 270 -5.30 -13.67 11.45
N ALA A 271 -6.30 -12.80 11.36
CA ALA A 271 -6.74 -11.97 12.47
C ALA A 271 -7.29 -12.79 13.66
N PHE A 272 -8.13 -13.78 13.39
CA PHE A 272 -8.69 -14.67 14.41
C PHE A 272 -7.60 -15.44 15.19
N LEU A 273 -6.58 -15.97 14.50
CA LEU A 273 -5.48 -16.69 15.14
C LEU A 273 -4.54 -15.78 15.96
N HIS A 274 -4.66 -14.46 15.77
CA HIS A 274 -4.04 -13.45 16.62
C HIS A 274 -4.99 -12.94 17.74
N GLU A 275 -6.15 -13.57 17.94
CA GLU A 275 -7.21 -13.12 18.87
C GLU A 275 -7.74 -11.71 18.58
N ARG A 276 -7.75 -11.31 17.30
CA ARG A 276 -8.28 -10.02 16.87
C ARG A 276 -9.71 -10.15 16.35
N GLU A 277 -10.56 -9.19 16.76
CA GLU A 277 -11.94 -9.08 16.27
C GLU A 277 -12.03 -8.39 14.90
N GLU A 278 -10.94 -7.75 14.45
CA GLU A 278 -10.87 -7.08 13.16
C GLU A 278 -9.57 -7.37 12.40
N VAL A 279 -9.65 -7.33 11.07
CA VAL A 279 -8.48 -7.45 10.19
C VAL A 279 -7.68 -6.15 10.18
N HIS A 280 -6.37 -6.27 10.33
CA HIS A 280 -5.45 -5.13 10.36
C HIS A 280 -4.72 -5.00 9.01
N VAL A 281 -4.05 -3.87 8.80
CA VAL A 281 -3.34 -3.59 7.54
C VAL A 281 -2.21 -4.58 7.30
N ILE A 282 -1.52 -5.06 8.35
CA ILE A 282 -0.42 -6.02 8.21
C ILE A 282 -0.86 -7.36 7.58
N ASP A 283 -2.08 -7.82 7.85
CA ASP A 283 -2.59 -9.07 7.26
C ASP A 283 -2.63 -8.98 5.73
N THR A 284 -2.86 -7.78 5.20
CA THR A 284 -2.96 -7.55 3.74
C THR A 284 -1.66 -7.84 2.99
N LEU A 285 -0.52 -7.96 3.69
CA LEU A 285 0.73 -8.43 3.09
C LEU A 285 0.61 -9.86 2.53
N LEU A 286 -0.24 -10.71 3.13
CA LEU A 286 -0.52 -12.08 2.65
C LEU A 286 -1.18 -12.11 1.27
N ILE A 287 -1.73 -10.98 0.80
CA ILE A 287 -2.32 -10.86 -0.54
C ILE A 287 -1.24 -11.06 -1.61
N ALA A 288 0.02 -10.68 -1.35
CA ALA A 288 1.11 -10.81 -2.32
C ALA A 288 1.25 -12.26 -2.80
N ASP A 289 1.23 -13.22 -1.88
CA ASP A 289 1.35 -14.66 -2.17
C ASP A 289 0.11 -15.28 -2.83
N CYS A 290 -0.98 -14.50 -2.98
CA CYS A 290 -2.24 -14.96 -3.53
C CYS A 290 -2.51 -14.46 -4.97
N ILE A 291 -1.88 -13.36 -5.39
CA ILE A 291 -2.27 -12.64 -6.63
C ILE A 291 -1.38 -12.93 -7.84
N TRP A 292 -0.14 -13.42 -7.65
CA TRP A 292 0.78 -13.69 -8.75
C TRP A 292 0.42 -14.99 -9.48
N ASN A 293 0.53 -15.01 -10.82
CA ASN A 293 0.32 -16.22 -11.65
C ASN A 293 1.62 -16.76 -12.26
N GLN A 294 2.64 -15.91 -12.45
CA GLN A 294 3.94 -16.26 -13.03
C GLN A 294 5.09 -15.80 -12.13
N LEU A 295 6.27 -16.41 -12.30
CA LEU A 295 7.47 -16.09 -11.49
C LEU A 295 7.87 -14.60 -11.52
N PRO A 296 7.91 -13.89 -12.67
CA PRO A 296 8.30 -12.48 -12.69
C PRO A 296 7.34 -11.55 -11.93
N GLN A 297 6.11 -12.02 -11.71
CA GLN A 297 5.05 -11.27 -11.05
C GLN A 297 5.18 -11.28 -9.52
N ILE A 298 6.05 -12.12 -8.94
CA ILE A 298 6.18 -12.26 -7.48
C ILE A 298 6.67 -10.94 -6.85
N GLU A 299 7.84 -10.44 -7.27
CA GLU A 299 8.37 -9.18 -6.74
C GLU A 299 7.42 -8.00 -6.97
N GLU A 300 6.76 -8.00 -8.11
CA GLU A 300 5.84 -6.95 -8.49
C GLU A 300 4.54 -7.00 -7.66
N SER A 301 4.04 -8.19 -7.34
CA SER A 301 2.91 -8.37 -6.44
C SER A 301 3.21 -7.84 -5.04
N GLN A 302 4.42 -8.10 -4.52
CA GLN A 302 4.88 -7.59 -3.24
C GLN A 302 4.97 -6.05 -3.26
N LYS A 303 5.57 -5.47 -4.31
CA LYS A 303 5.64 -4.02 -4.50
C LYS A 303 4.25 -3.38 -4.61
N LEU A 304 3.34 -3.98 -5.37
CA LEU A 304 1.96 -3.48 -5.52
C LEU A 304 1.20 -3.46 -4.18
N VAL A 305 1.36 -4.51 -3.37
CA VAL A 305 0.74 -4.59 -2.04
C VAL A 305 1.36 -3.57 -1.09
N LEU A 306 2.69 -3.46 -1.07
CA LEU A 306 3.38 -2.48 -0.23
C LEU A 306 3.00 -1.03 -0.60
N ASP A 307 2.99 -0.70 -1.88
CA ASP A 307 2.56 0.61 -2.39
C ASP A 307 1.11 0.94 -2.00
N ALA A 308 0.22 -0.06 -2.05
CA ALA A 308 -1.17 0.12 -1.64
C ALA A 308 -1.30 0.36 -0.14
N ILE A 309 -0.50 -0.32 0.68
CA ILE A 309 -0.46 -0.13 2.13
C ILE A 309 0.05 1.28 2.45
N THR A 310 1.17 1.71 1.86
CA THR A 310 1.77 3.03 2.14
C THR A 310 0.90 4.17 1.62
N THR A 311 0.26 3.99 0.46
CA THR A 311 -0.54 5.05 -0.18
C THR A 311 -1.97 5.12 0.37
N TYR A 312 -2.58 3.99 0.71
CA TYR A 312 -4.01 3.89 1.00
C TYR A 312 -4.33 3.33 2.40
N GLY A 313 -3.46 2.48 2.96
CA GLY A 313 -3.73 1.70 4.18
C GLY A 313 -4.21 2.54 5.35
N TYR A 314 -3.40 3.52 5.78
CA TYR A 314 -3.73 4.36 6.94
C TYR A 314 -4.38 5.70 6.56
N ARG A 315 -4.10 6.23 5.35
CA ARG A 315 -4.67 7.51 4.89
C ARG A 315 -6.21 7.53 4.83
N ARG A 316 -6.87 6.38 4.73
CA ARG A 316 -8.33 6.27 4.72
C ARG A 316 -8.96 5.91 6.06
N LEU A 317 -8.16 5.66 7.10
CA LEU A 317 -8.68 5.63 8.47
C LEU A 317 -9.29 6.98 8.83
N VAL A 318 -8.67 8.05 8.36
CA VAL A 318 -9.07 9.43 8.57
C VAL A 318 -9.54 10.05 7.25
N ARG A 319 -10.69 10.72 7.24
CA ARG A 319 -11.15 11.48 6.06
C ARG A 319 -10.58 12.89 6.13
N GLN A 320 -9.41 13.12 5.53
CA GLN A 320 -8.80 14.44 5.49
C GLN A 320 -9.45 15.37 4.46
N GLU A 321 -10.05 14.82 3.39
CA GLU A 321 -10.54 15.61 2.27
C GLU A 321 -11.61 16.65 2.66
N PRO A 322 -12.65 16.30 3.44
CA PRO A 322 -13.65 17.28 3.87
C PRO A 322 -13.04 18.39 4.73
N LEU A 323 -12.10 18.03 5.62
CA LEU A 323 -11.43 18.99 6.49
C LEU A 323 -10.57 19.98 5.70
N ARG A 324 -9.86 19.52 4.66
CA ARG A 324 -9.09 20.40 3.76
C ARG A 324 -10.00 21.32 2.94
N GLU A 325 -11.13 20.81 2.47
CA GLU A 325 -12.12 21.61 1.73
C GLU A 325 -12.72 22.71 2.63
N GLU A 326 -13.14 22.37 3.86
CA GLU A 326 -13.65 23.34 4.84
C GLU A 326 -12.58 24.37 5.23
N LEU A 327 -11.33 23.94 5.43
CA LEU A 327 -10.21 24.83 5.72
C LEU A 327 -9.94 25.82 4.59
N ALA A 328 -9.95 25.34 3.33
CA ALA A 328 -9.74 26.18 2.16
C ALA A 328 -10.87 27.20 1.97
N GLN A 329 -12.13 26.80 2.24
CA GLN A 329 -13.28 27.71 2.22
C GLN A 329 -13.17 28.78 3.30
N LEU A 330 -12.83 28.38 4.53
CA LEU A 330 -12.62 29.32 5.64
C LEU A 330 -11.49 30.31 5.33
N GLN A 331 -10.37 29.82 4.79
CA GLN A 331 -9.25 30.68 4.43
C GLN A 331 -9.64 31.70 3.35
N ALA A 332 -10.34 31.26 2.29
CA ALA A 332 -10.82 32.14 1.24
C ALA A 332 -11.83 33.18 1.76
N GLU A 333 -12.68 32.81 2.71
CA GLU A 333 -13.61 33.74 3.36
C GLU A 333 -12.88 34.76 4.21
N VAL A 334 -11.97 34.32 5.07
CA VAL A 334 -11.13 35.21 5.89
C VAL A 334 -10.38 36.17 4.99
N ASP A 335 -9.67 35.67 3.97
CA ASP A 335 -8.91 36.50 3.04
C ASP A 335 -9.78 37.51 2.30
N ARG A 336 -11.05 37.20 2.00
CA ARG A 336 -11.97 38.14 1.35
C ARG A 336 -12.40 39.27 2.29
N GLU A 337 -12.67 38.94 3.55
CA GLU A 337 -13.21 39.89 4.53
C GLU A 337 -12.11 40.70 5.24
N THR A 338 -10.88 40.18 5.33
CA THR A 338 -9.74 40.85 5.96
C THR A 338 -8.84 41.58 4.99
N ASN A 339 -8.91 41.34 3.69
CA ASN A 339 -8.07 42.04 2.70
C ASN A 339 -8.90 43.02 1.87
N HIS A 340 -8.59 44.31 1.99
CA HIS A 340 -9.08 45.32 1.06
C HIS A 340 -8.10 45.47 -0.10
N ARG A 341 -8.53 45.06 -1.29
CA ARG A 341 -7.75 45.15 -2.53
C ARG A 341 -8.13 46.41 -3.28
N TYR A 342 -7.15 47.26 -3.57
CA TYR A 342 -7.36 48.46 -4.36
C TYR A 342 -6.16 48.74 -5.27
N GLU A 343 -6.44 49.28 -6.46
CA GLU A 343 -5.39 49.61 -7.42
C GLU A 343 -4.84 51.01 -7.12
N VAL A 344 -3.52 51.10 -6.97
CA VAL A 344 -2.85 52.39 -6.85
C VAL A 344 -2.05 52.66 -8.13
N PRO A 345 -2.21 53.83 -8.76
CA PRO A 345 -1.30 54.24 -9.82
C PRO A 345 0.09 54.46 -9.23
N VAL A 346 1.03 53.58 -9.58
CA VAL A 346 2.44 53.69 -9.21
C VAL A 346 3.21 54.10 -10.46
N GLU A 347 3.91 55.22 -10.35
CA GLU A 347 4.83 55.63 -11.41
C GLU A 347 6.07 54.73 -11.37
N ARG A 348 6.48 54.20 -12.52
CA ARG A 348 7.73 53.46 -12.67
C ARG A 348 8.53 54.04 -13.83
N LEU A 349 9.85 54.02 -13.71
CA LEU A 349 10.75 54.48 -14.77
C LEU A 349 10.62 53.61 -16.02
N VAL A 350 10.51 54.23 -17.19
CA VAL A 350 10.40 53.50 -18.47
C VAL A 350 11.78 52.93 -18.86
N PRO A 351 11.90 51.60 -19.02
CA PRO A 351 13.18 50.99 -19.36
C PRO A 351 13.50 51.10 -20.86
N HIS A 352 14.65 51.69 -21.21
CA HIS A 352 15.19 51.72 -22.57
C HIS A 352 16.45 50.85 -22.66
N TYR A 353 16.47 49.89 -23.58
CA TYR A 353 17.58 48.95 -23.73
C TYR A 353 18.46 49.27 -24.93
N ASP A 354 19.77 49.02 -24.81
CA ASP A 354 20.68 49.00 -25.96
C ASP A 354 20.77 47.61 -26.63
N LYS A 355 21.54 47.52 -27.72
CA LYS A 355 21.78 46.25 -28.43
C LYS A 355 22.51 45.18 -27.60
N GLN A 356 23.02 45.53 -26.41
CA GLN A 356 23.69 44.64 -25.47
C GLN A 356 22.84 44.36 -24.22
N ASN A 357 21.55 44.72 -24.23
CA ASN A 357 20.61 44.60 -23.10
C ASN A 357 20.98 45.42 -21.85
N ASN A 358 21.80 46.47 -21.99
CA ASN A 358 22.03 47.41 -20.89
C ASN A 358 20.82 48.33 -20.74
N LEU A 359 20.41 48.57 -19.49
CA LEU A 359 19.24 49.37 -19.16
C LEU A 359 19.56 50.86 -18.94
N PHE A 360 18.78 51.71 -19.59
CA PHE A 360 18.86 53.17 -19.52
C PHE A 360 17.48 53.78 -19.26
N TYR A 361 17.46 54.94 -18.61
CA TYR A 361 16.29 55.76 -18.37
C TYR A 361 16.38 57.06 -19.16
N ARG A 362 15.29 57.46 -19.82
CA ARG A 362 15.25 58.62 -20.70
C ARG A 362 14.91 59.89 -19.92
N LEU A 363 15.60 60.99 -20.25
CA LEU A 363 15.42 62.34 -19.72
C LEU A 363 14.91 63.21 -20.88
N PRO A 364 13.59 63.31 -21.07
CA PRO A 364 13.01 63.96 -22.23
C PRO A 364 13.32 65.47 -22.28
N GLY A 365 13.70 65.98 -23.45
CA GLY A 365 13.90 67.43 -23.68
C GLY A 365 15.04 68.07 -22.86
N PHE A 366 16.03 67.26 -22.46
CA PHE A 366 17.14 67.76 -21.64
C PHE A 366 17.98 68.80 -22.39
N TRP A 367 18.20 68.63 -23.69
CA TRP A 367 18.98 69.54 -24.55
C TRP A 367 18.13 70.32 -25.55
N GLY A 368 16.99 70.86 -25.11
CA GLY A 368 16.01 71.47 -26.02
C GLY A 368 15.13 70.38 -26.63
N GLU A 369 15.29 70.08 -27.91
CA GLU A 369 14.53 69.01 -28.60
C GLU A 369 15.15 67.62 -28.48
N ASN A 370 16.39 67.51 -27.97
CA ASN A 370 17.09 66.23 -27.82
C ASN A 370 16.99 65.67 -26.38
N ASP A 371 16.78 64.36 -26.29
CA ASP A 371 16.70 63.61 -25.04
C ASP A 371 18.09 63.21 -24.52
N ALA A 372 18.25 63.17 -23.19
CA ALA A 372 19.41 62.56 -22.55
C ALA A 372 19.03 61.20 -21.95
N PHE A 373 20.03 60.37 -21.64
CA PHE A 373 19.82 59.06 -21.04
C PHE A 373 20.74 58.86 -19.83
N LEU A 374 20.26 58.12 -18.84
CA LEU A 374 20.97 57.76 -17.62
C LEU A 374 21.01 56.24 -17.50
N ARG A 375 22.14 55.63 -17.08
CA ARG A 375 22.20 54.18 -16.83
C ARG A 375 21.47 53.83 -15.54
N GLN A 376 20.85 52.64 -15.49
CA GLN A 376 20.23 52.13 -14.26
C GLN A 376 21.18 52.16 -13.06
N ARG A 377 22.41 51.67 -13.23
CA ARG A 377 23.41 51.67 -12.15
C ARG A 377 23.73 53.07 -11.65
N ASP A 378 23.84 54.04 -12.56
CA ASP A 378 24.11 55.43 -12.21
C ASP A 378 22.90 56.06 -11.48
N TRP A 379 21.67 55.65 -11.83
CA TRP A 379 20.49 56.00 -11.06
C TRP A 379 20.52 55.37 -9.67
N GLU A 380 20.68 54.05 -9.55
CA GLU A 380 20.67 53.31 -8.28
C GLU A 380 21.78 53.75 -7.31
N ASP A 381 22.96 54.07 -7.84
CA ASP A 381 24.12 54.52 -7.07
C ASP A 381 24.07 56.02 -6.68
N LEU A 382 23.02 56.77 -7.05
CA LEU A 382 22.85 58.16 -6.60
C LEU A 382 22.44 58.19 -5.13
N PRO A 383 23.22 58.86 -4.25
CA PRO A 383 22.88 58.99 -2.84
C PRO A 383 21.59 59.82 -2.66
N GLU A 384 20.78 59.48 -1.67
CA GLU A 384 19.56 60.24 -1.32
C GLU A 384 19.86 61.69 -0.90
N LYS A 385 21.08 61.97 -0.44
CA LYS A 385 21.54 63.32 -0.07
C LYS A 385 22.96 63.57 -0.57
N GLY A 386 23.11 64.65 -1.34
CA GLY A 386 24.39 65.12 -1.88
C GLY A 386 24.49 64.99 -3.40
N PRO A 387 25.14 65.92 -4.09
CA PRO A 387 25.32 65.87 -5.53
C PRO A 387 26.44 64.89 -5.92
N ARG A 388 26.29 64.18 -7.04
CA ARG A 388 27.31 63.28 -7.60
C ARG A 388 27.53 63.59 -9.06
N THR A 389 28.79 63.61 -9.47
CA THR A 389 29.15 63.84 -10.88
C THR A 389 29.01 62.55 -11.68
N LEU A 390 28.07 62.51 -12.63
CA LEU A 390 27.80 61.34 -13.48
C LEU A 390 27.70 61.76 -14.95
N PRO A 391 28.10 60.89 -15.90
CA PRO A 391 27.94 61.15 -17.34
C PRO A 391 26.49 60.93 -17.79
N LEU A 392 25.88 61.97 -18.37
CA LEU A 392 24.65 61.79 -19.13
C LEU A 392 24.98 61.35 -20.55
N LEU A 393 24.19 60.41 -21.06
CA LEU A 393 24.42 59.78 -22.35
C LEU A 393 23.51 60.38 -23.42
N GLU A 394 24.01 60.43 -24.65
CA GLU A 394 23.23 60.72 -25.85
C GLU A 394 23.06 59.43 -26.66
N GLN A 395 21.91 59.27 -27.32
CA GLN A 395 21.64 58.12 -28.19
C GLN A 395 22.02 58.46 -29.63
N VAL A 396 23.04 57.78 -30.17
CA VAL A 396 23.47 57.95 -31.56
C VAL A 396 23.48 56.58 -32.25
N GLY A 397 22.68 56.42 -33.31
CA GLY A 397 22.61 55.19 -34.10
C GLY A 397 22.19 53.94 -33.32
N GLY A 398 21.38 54.10 -32.26
CA GLY A 398 20.96 53.01 -31.36
C GLY A 398 22.02 52.55 -30.34
N THR A 399 23.08 53.34 -30.14
CA THR A 399 24.06 53.15 -29.07
C THR A 399 24.10 54.37 -28.16
N PHE A 400 24.16 54.16 -26.84
CA PHE A 400 24.26 55.23 -25.85
C PHE A 400 25.71 55.54 -25.53
N ARG A 401 26.13 56.78 -25.75
CA ARG A 401 27.52 57.22 -25.51
C ARG A 401 27.54 58.35 -24.49
N PRO A 402 28.49 58.36 -23.54
CA PRO A 402 28.68 59.50 -22.63
C PRO A 402 28.87 60.79 -23.44
N PHE A 403 28.06 61.80 -23.18
CA PHE A 403 28.15 63.09 -23.86
C PHE A 403 28.83 64.14 -22.99
N ARG A 404 28.28 64.38 -21.80
CA ARG A 404 28.83 65.33 -20.81
C ARG A 404 28.56 64.85 -19.39
N THR A 405 29.48 65.16 -18.48
CA THR A 405 29.34 64.90 -17.05
C THR A 405 28.66 66.07 -16.36
N TYR A 406 27.71 65.74 -15.50
CA TYR A 406 26.90 66.70 -14.76
C TYR A 406 26.95 66.40 -13.28
N GLU A 407 26.91 67.44 -12.46
CA GLU A 407 26.59 67.30 -11.04
C GLU A 407 25.09 67.05 -10.93
N VAL A 408 24.73 65.84 -10.50
CA VAL A 408 23.34 65.37 -10.44
C VAL A 408 22.99 65.05 -9.00
N ARG A 409 21.82 65.51 -8.55
CA ARG A 409 21.22 65.15 -7.27
C ARG A 409 19.82 64.59 -7.49
N ARG A 410 19.44 63.55 -6.74
CA ARG A 410 18.05 63.10 -6.72
C ARG A 410 17.15 64.18 -6.10
N ASP A 411 16.01 64.39 -6.71
CA ASP A 411 14.95 65.29 -6.25
C ASP A 411 13.67 64.47 -5.98
N GLU A 412 12.61 65.07 -5.45
CA GLU A 412 11.37 64.35 -5.13
C GLU A 412 10.78 63.62 -6.34
N GLY A 413 10.41 62.34 -6.16
CA GLY A 413 9.90 61.46 -7.21
C GLY A 413 10.97 60.96 -8.18
N PHE A 414 10.60 60.70 -9.43
CA PHE A 414 11.51 60.30 -10.51
C PHE A 414 12.10 61.52 -11.23
N SER A 415 12.68 62.45 -10.46
CA SER A 415 13.29 63.66 -10.99
C SER A 415 14.72 63.87 -10.49
N LEU A 416 15.52 64.56 -11.29
CA LEU A 416 16.91 64.88 -11.04
C LEU A 416 17.11 66.39 -11.06
N LEU A 417 17.88 66.89 -10.11
CA LEU A 417 18.44 68.25 -10.12
C LEU A 417 19.82 68.20 -10.76
N ILE A 418 19.98 68.89 -11.88
CA ILE A 418 21.23 68.97 -12.63
C ILE A 418 21.65 70.45 -12.65
N GLY A 419 22.60 70.82 -11.78
CA GLY A 419 22.84 72.22 -11.43
C GLY A 419 21.59 72.85 -10.78
N ASP A 420 21.09 73.96 -11.35
CA ASP A 420 19.87 74.65 -10.90
C ASP A 420 18.59 74.21 -11.64
N ARG A 421 18.69 73.25 -12.58
CA ARG A 421 17.55 72.80 -13.41
C ARG A 421 16.99 71.48 -12.89
N ARG A 422 15.67 71.43 -12.66
CA ARG A 422 14.93 70.19 -12.41
C ARG A 422 14.60 69.51 -13.73
N GLN A 423 14.91 68.23 -13.82
CA GLN A 423 14.66 67.38 -14.99
C GLN A 423 13.91 66.12 -14.56
N GLY A 424 12.74 65.89 -15.15
CA GLY A 424 12.00 64.63 -14.98
C GLY A 424 12.65 63.50 -15.78
N ILE A 425 12.66 62.31 -15.22
CA ILE A 425 12.92 61.06 -15.94
C ILE A 425 11.59 60.56 -16.50
N GLU A 426 11.60 59.94 -17.67
CA GLU A 426 10.41 59.32 -18.25
C GLU A 426 9.86 58.20 -17.36
N THR A 427 8.59 58.35 -16.99
CA THR A 427 7.82 57.39 -16.20
C THR A 427 6.58 56.94 -16.94
N GLU A 428 6.13 55.73 -16.63
CA GLU A 428 4.83 55.21 -17.01
C GLU A 428 4.02 54.93 -15.73
N THR A 429 2.74 55.27 -15.75
CA THR A 429 1.83 54.93 -14.68
C THR A 429 1.36 53.49 -14.86
N GLN A 430 1.70 52.62 -13.92
CA GLN A 430 1.20 51.25 -13.88
C GLN A 430 0.27 51.10 -12.68
N LEU A 431 -0.85 50.40 -12.88
CA LEU A 431 -1.76 50.06 -11.79
C LEU A 431 -1.18 48.87 -11.03
N GLU A 432 -0.83 49.09 -9.77
CA GLU A 432 -0.43 48.01 -8.86
C GLU A 432 -1.57 47.68 -7.90
N GLU A 433 -1.91 46.40 -7.78
CA GLU A 433 -2.84 45.91 -6.76
C GLU A 433 -2.17 45.99 -5.39
N LYS A 434 -2.66 46.87 -4.52
CA LYS A 434 -2.29 46.92 -3.11
C LYS A 434 -3.33 46.20 -2.26
N VAL A 435 -2.84 45.49 -1.25
CA VAL A 435 -3.67 44.79 -0.27
C VAL A 435 -3.44 45.42 1.09
N GLU A 436 -4.48 46.01 1.67
CA GLU A 436 -4.46 46.51 3.04
C GLU A 436 -5.33 45.65 3.96
N PRO A 437 -4.83 45.32 5.17
CA PRO A 437 -5.62 44.58 6.14
C PRO A 437 -6.77 45.44 6.66
N ARG A 438 -7.95 44.84 6.77
CA ARG A 438 -9.18 45.42 7.30
C ARG A 438 -9.63 44.67 8.55
N THR A 439 -10.03 45.40 9.57
CA THR A 439 -10.63 44.84 10.78
C THR A 439 -11.95 44.12 10.44
N PRO A 440 -12.06 42.81 10.70
CA PRO A 440 -13.28 42.05 10.44
C PRO A 440 -14.40 42.39 11.43
N ALA A 441 -15.66 42.15 11.04
CA ALA A 441 -16.81 42.40 11.90
C ALA A 441 -16.82 41.45 13.13
N PRO A 442 -17.14 41.91 14.35
CA PRO A 442 -17.13 41.07 15.56
C PRO A 442 -18.03 39.82 15.48
N GLU A 443 -19.14 39.90 14.74
CA GLU A 443 -20.03 38.75 14.51
C GLU A 443 -19.38 37.67 13.63
N LEU A 444 -18.66 38.08 12.58
CA LEU A 444 -17.92 37.16 11.70
C LEU A 444 -16.78 36.48 12.47
N VAL A 445 -16.05 37.23 13.30
CA VAL A 445 -14.99 36.67 14.17
C VAL A 445 -15.56 35.61 15.11
N ARG A 446 -16.78 35.77 15.64
CA ARG A 446 -17.44 34.71 16.44
C ARG A 446 -17.76 33.47 15.62
N ILE A 447 -18.22 33.63 14.38
CA ILE A 447 -18.52 32.52 13.47
C ILE A 447 -17.23 31.75 13.14
N TRP A 448 -16.17 32.45 12.74
CA TRP A 448 -14.87 31.83 12.44
C TRP A 448 -14.23 31.16 13.65
N ASN A 449 -14.39 31.72 14.86
CA ASN A 449 -13.95 31.08 16.09
C ASN A 449 -14.64 29.74 16.33
N ASN A 450 -15.97 29.68 16.14
CA ASN A 450 -16.71 28.42 16.26
C ASN A 450 -16.28 27.41 15.19
N GLN A 451 -16.14 27.84 13.93
CA GLN A 451 -15.70 26.98 12.83
C GLN A 451 -14.27 26.44 13.04
N THR A 452 -13.31 27.31 13.38
CA THR A 452 -11.94 26.89 13.69
C THR A 452 -11.87 25.95 14.89
N GLN A 453 -12.71 26.16 15.92
CA GLN A 453 -12.79 25.25 17.06
C GLN A 453 -13.30 23.86 16.65
N LEU A 454 -14.33 23.78 15.81
CA LEU A 454 -14.84 22.51 15.27
C LEU A 454 -13.77 21.80 14.43
N LEU A 455 -13.06 22.53 13.56
CA LEU A 455 -11.96 21.97 12.76
C LEU A 455 -10.81 21.47 13.62
N LEU A 456 -10.43 22.21 14.68
CA LEU A 456 -9.39 21.78 15.62
C LEU A 456 -9.80 20.54 16.40
N GLN A 457 -11.08 20.45 16.80
CA GLN A 457 -11.62 19.27 17.47
C GLN A 457 -11.58 18.05 16.53
N ALA A 458 -12.06 18.19 15.30
CA ALA A 458 -12.02 17.13 14.30
C ALA A 458 -10.58 16.66 14.04
N CYS A 459 -9.62 17.58 13.88
CA CYS A 459 -8.20 17.24 13.76
C CYS A 459 -7.66 16.48 14.98
N ALA A 460 -8.04 16.88 16.19
CA ALA A 460 -7.60 16.21 17.42
C ALA A 460 -8.15 14.78 17.51
N GLU A 461 -9.44 14.59 17.23
CA GLU A 461 -10.08 13.26 17.17
C GLU A 461 -9.43 12.35 16.12
N MET A 462 -9.06 12.92 14.97
CA MET A 462 -8.36 12.21 13.90
C MET A 462 -6.93 11.78 14.31
N ILE A 463 -6.16 12.67 14.97
CA ILE A 463 -4.82 12.35 15.47
C ILE A 463 -4.91 11.26 16.54
N GLU A 464 -5.84 11.38 17.48
CA GLU A 464 -6.06 10.39 18.54
C GLU A 464 -6.43 9.03 17.95
N ALA A 465 -7.29 8.99 16.93
CA ALA A 465 -7.66 7.74 16.24
C ALA A 465 -6.45 7.06 15.57
N VAL A 466 -5.55 7.84 14.95
CA VAL A 466 -4.32 7.31 14.32
C VAL A 466 -3.33 6.81 15.38
N GLU A 467 -3.15 7.56 16.47
CA GLU A 467 -2.27 7.18 17.57
C GLU A 467 -2.77 5.93 18.30
N ALA A 468 -4.08 5.85 18.58
CA ALA A 468 -4.71 4.67 19.16
C ALA A 468 -4.47 3.43 18.29
N ARG A 469 -4.64 3.57 16.97
CA ARG A 469 -4.36 2.49 16.01
C ARG A 469 -2.88 2.10 16.02
N ARG A 470 -1.96 3.08 16.06
CA ARG A 470 -0.52 2.82 16.13
C ARG A 470 -0.16 2.02 17.38
N VAL A 471 -0.72 2.37 18.53
CA VAL A 471 -0.47 1.65 19.79
C VAL A 471 -1.06 0.25 19.75
N GLN A 472 -2.26 0.09 19.18
CA GLN A 472 -2.92 -1.20 19.01
C GLN A 472 -2.16 -2.13 18.03
N ASP A 473 -1.62 -1.58 16.94
CA ASP A 473 -0.95 -2.34 15.89
C ASP A 473 0.52 -2.66 16.22
N ALA A 474 1.21 -1.80 16.98
CA ALA A 474 2.66 -1.90 17.26
C ALA A 474 3.15 -3.27 17.78
N PRO A 475 2.48 -3.96 18.73
CA PRO A 475 2.91 -5.27 19.21
C PRO A 475 2.86 -6.33 18.10
N HIS A 476 1.84 -6.26 17.25
CA HIS A 476 1.55 -7.23 16.19
C HIS A 476 2.38 -6.99 14.94
N LEU A 477 2.80 -5.75 14.68
CA LEU A 477 3.76 -5.44 13.62
C LEU A 477 5.08 -6.21 13.83
N ARG A 478 5.54 -6.34 15.08
CA ARG A 478 6.83 -6.98 15.39
C ARG A 478 6.79 -8.52 15.46
N HIS A 479 5.64 -9.12 15.78
CA HIS A 479 5.54 -10.56 16.06
C HIS A 479 4.35 -11.22 15.36
N HIS A 480 4.24 -11.04 14.05
CA HIS A 480 3.20 -11.67 13.24
C HIS A 480 3.46 -13.17 13.05
N LEU A 481 2.44 -14.02 13.28
CA LEU A 481 2.59 -15.48 13.21
C LEU A 481 2.92 -15.98 11.80
N PHE A 482 2.37 -15.35 10.76
CA PHE A 482 2.42 -15.87 9.38
C PHE A 482 3.40 -15.16 8.45
N LEU A 483 3.97 -14.03 8.89
CA LEU A 483 4.89 -13.23 8.08
C LEU A 483 6.30 -13.35 8.70
N ILE A 484 7.32 -13.50 7.85
CA ILE A 484 8.72 -13.43 8.26
C ILE A 484 9.25 -12.07 7.85
N ASP A 485 9.88 -11.35 8.80
CA ASP A 485 10.45 -10.02 8.62
C ASP A 485 9.58 -9.07 7.78
N PRO A 486 8.31 -8.84 8.17
CA PRO A 486 7.45 -7.93 7.44
C PRO A 486 8.10 -6.53 7.37
N PRO A 487 7.88 -5.77 6.27
CA PRO A 487 8.37 -4.40 6.08
C PRO A 487 7.66 -3.41 7.02
N THR A 488 7.89 -3.58 8.32
CA THR A 488 7.22 -2.85 9.41
C THR A 488 7.65 -1.40 9.45
N SER A 489 8.89 -1.09 9.06
CA SER A 489 9.38 0.28 8.90
C SER A 489 8.49 1.07 7.96
N HIS A 490 8.24 0.57 6.74
CA HIS A 490 7.40 1.24 5.75
C HIS A 490 5.96 1.48 6.24
N ILE A 491 5.43 0.57 7.06
CA ILE A 491 4.11 0.71 7.68
C ILE A 491 4.12 1.81 8.75
N LEU A 492 5.15 1.82 9.61
CA LEU A 492 5.32 2.82 10.66
C LEU A 492 5.59 4.21 10.08
N ASP A 493 6.43 4.32 9.04
CA ASP A 493 6.72 5.56 8.32
C ASP A 493 5.45 6.16 7.71
N SER A 494 4.54 5.31 7.18
CA SER A 494 3.25 5.75 6.65
C SER A 494 2.34 6.34 7.73
N LEU A 495 2.32 5.73 8.92
CA LEU A 495 1.59 6.24 10.09
C LEU A 495 2.18 7.55 10.61
N GLU A 496 3.51 7.65 10.67
CA GLU A 496 4.21 8.87 11.07
C GLU A 496 3.97 10.02 10.09
N GLY A 497 4.04 9.73 8.78
CA GLY A 497 3.72 10.70 7.73
C GLY A 497 2.28 11.21 7.83
N LEU A 498 1.30 10.32 8.08
CA LEU A 498 -0.09 10.72 8.30
C LEU A 498 -0.25 11.63 9.53
N THR A 499 0.46 11.31 10.61
CA THR A 499 0.43 12.10 11.85
C THR A 499 1.02 13.48 11.61
N GLN A 500 2.14 13.58 10.88
CA GLN A 500 2.75 14.87 10.50
C GLN A 500 1.84 15.70 9.60
N GLU A 501 1.17 15.09 8.61
CA GLU A 501 0.18 15.76 7.76
C GLU A 501 -0.97 16.36 8.59
N LEU A 502 -1.50 15.62 9.57
CA LEU A 502 -2.57 16.10 10.46
C LEU A 502 -2.09 17.20 11.41
N LEU A 503 -0.85 17.12 11.93
CA LEU A 503 -0.24 18.18 12.73
C LEU A 503 -0.03 19.46 11.92
N GLN A 504 0.36 19.34 10.65
CA GLN A 504 0.46 20.49 9.75
C GLN A 504 -0.90 21.16 9.52
N LEU A 505 -1.96 20.39 9.27
CA LEU A 505 -3.32 20.91 9.14
C LEU A 505 -3.77 21.64 10.42
N LYS A 506 -3.46 21.08 11.59
CA LYS A 506 -3.73 21.72 12.88
C LYS A 506 -3.02 23.07 13.00
N LEU A 507 -1.74 23.15 12.59
CA LEU A 507 -0.98 24.40 12.60
C LEU A 507 -1.55 25.43 11.61
N GLU A 508 -2.01 25.01 10.43
CA GLU A 508 -2.66 25.89 9.44
C GLU A 508 -3.96 26.49 10.01
N ILE A 509 -4.82 25.69 10.64
CA ILE A 509 -6.03 26.18 11.31
C ILE A 509 -5.68 27.20 12.40
N GLN A 510 -4.64 26.94 13.20
CA GLN A 510 -4.18 27.85 14.25
C GLN A 510 -3.62 29.17 13.69
N LYS A 511 -2.91 29.13 12.56
CA LYS A 511 -2.41 30.33 11.87
C LYS A 511 -3.55 31.21 11.37
N ILE A 512 -4.57 30.63 10.74
CA ILE A 512 -5.75 31.37 10.29
C ILE A 512 -6.45 32.02 11.48
N ARG A 513 -6.63 31.25 12.56
CA ARG A 513 -7.20 31.76 13.82
C ARG A 513 -6.43 32.96 14.35
N HIS A 514 -5.12 32.84 14.48
CA HIS A 514 -4.29 33.92 15.00
C HIS A 514 -4.34 35.16 14.09
N HIS A 515 -4.38 34.98 12.77
CA HIS A 515 -4.42 36.07 11.80
C HIS A 515 -5.66 36.95 11.92
N TYR A 516 -6.87 36.38 11.96
CA TYR A 516 -8.07 37.21 12.09
C TYR A 516 -8.25 37.73 13.54
N GLU A 517 -7.76 37.00 14.55
CA GLU A 517 -7.80 37.48 15.95
C GLU A 517 -6.89 38.69 16.14
N SER A 518 -5.67 38.70 15.57
CA SER A 518 -4.77 39.85 15.66
C SER A 518 -5.36 41.10 14.99
N LEU A 519 -6.03 40.93 13.85
CA LEU A 519 -6.69 42.02 13.13
C LEU A 519 -7.95 42.54 13.82
N ALA A 520 -8.53 41.78 14.75
CA ALA A 520 -9.71 42.20 15.52
C ALA A 520 -9.33 42.93 16.82
N THR A 521 -8.07 42.82 17.26
CA THR A 521 -7.54 43.50 18.45
C THR A 521 -6.86 44.84 18.17
N ASP A 522 -6.46 45.08 16.90
CA ASP A 522 -5.97 46.37 16.38
C ASP A 522 -7.13 47.25 15.89
#